data_AF-A0A662CP49-F1
#
_entry.id   AF-A0A662CP49-F1
#
_cell.length_a   1.000
_cell.length_b   1.000
_cell.length_c   1.000
_cell.angle_alpha   90.00
_cell.angle_beta   90.00
_cell.angle_gamma   90.00
#
_symmetry.space_group_name_H-M   'P 1'
#
loop_
_entity.id
_entity.type
_entity.pdbx_description
1 polymer ?
#
loop_
_entity_poly.entity_id
_entity_poly.type
_entity_poly.pdbx_seq_one_letter_code
_entity_poly.pdbx_strand_id
1 'polypeptide(L)'
;KGKGAVVMCGDFNLAPDSEPISLIQSKLNDAFKVSEQPPYSSVATYHGFTYDDSPRDRIDYVFVSDDVKVLRYGGLTDSRDRSFFSDHLPVLVTLSLVNR
;
A
#
# COMPACT_ATOMS: atom_id res chain seq x y z
N LYS A 1 7.97 4.71 -19.82
CA LYS A 1 6.73 4.92 -19.04
C LYS A 1 5.75 5.70 -19.90
N GLY A 2 4.44 5.53 -19.71
CA GLY A 2 3.41 6.28 -20.45
C GLY A 2 3.36 7.75 -20.04
N LYS A 3 2.65 8.59 -20.80
CA LYS A 3 2.41 9.99 -20.43
C LYS A 3 1.23 10.07 -19.45
N GLY A 4 1.42 10.70 -18.29
CA GLY A 4 0.35 11.04 -17.35
C GLY A 4 0.49 10.43 -15.96
N ALA A 5 -0.22 11.04 -15.00
CA ALA A 5 -0.32 10.56 -13.64
C ALA A 5 -1.13 9.26 -13.58
N VAL A 6 -0.54 8.21 -12.98
CA VAL A 6 -1.18 6.90 -12.79
C VAL A 6 -1.13 6.54 -11.31
N VAL A 7 -2.25 6.03 -10.82
CA VAL A 7 -2.36 5.33 -9.54
C VAL A 7 -2.95 3.97 -9.83
N MET A 8 -2.29 2.91 -9.38
CA MET A 8 -2.75 1.53 -9.49
C MET A 8 -2.80 0.95 -8.08
N CYS A 9 -3.97 0.50 -7.64
CA CYS A 9 -4.15 -0.02 -6.30
C CYS A 9 -5.08 -1.22 -6.27
N GLY A 10 -4.90 -2.06 -5.25
CA GLY A 10 -5.75 -3.22 -5.01
C GLY A 10 -5.05 -4.28 -4.17
N ASP A 11 -5.75 -5.39 -3.96
CA ASP A 11 -5.19 -6.64 -3.46
C ASP A 11 -4.53 -7.40 -4.62
N PHE A 12 -3.23 -7.64 -4.50
CA PHE A 12 -2.43 -8.36 -5.50
C PHE A 12 -2.24 -9.83 -5.15
N ASN A 13 -2.59 -10.26 -3.93
CA ASN A 13 -2.31 -11.61 -3.41
C ASN A 13 -0.84 -12.06 -3.57
N LEU A 14 0.09 -11.11 -3.49
CA LEU A 14 1.50 -11.32 -3.77
C LEU A 14 2.39 -10.65 -2.73
N ALA A 15 3.39 -11.38 -2.25
CA ALA A 15 4.39 -10.86 -1.32
C ALA A 15 5.33 -9.83 -1.99
N PRO A 16 5.92 -8.90 -1.22
CA PRO A 16 6.74 -7.82 -1.77
C PRO A 16 8.00 -8.25 -2.54
N ASP A 17 8.50 -9.46 -2.30
CA ASP A 17 9.68 -10.06 -2.92
C ASP A 17 9.35 -10.93 -4.15
N SER A 18 8.07 -11.05 -4.51
CA SER A 18 7.65 -11.82 -5.67
C SER A 18 8.07 -11.18 -7.00
N GLU A 19 8.32 -12.03 -8.01
CA GLU A 19 8.67 -11.59 -9.35
C GLU A 19 7.62 -10.65 -9.99
N PRO A 20 6.30 -10.90 -9.90
CA PRO A 20 5.32 -10.01 -10.53
C PRO A 20 5.29 -8.62 -9.89
N ILE A 21 5.51 -8.52 -8.58
CA ILE A 21 5.65 -7.23 -7.89
C ILE A 21 6.90 -6.49 -8.41
N SER A 22 8.02 -7.20 -8.57
CA SER A 22 9.24 -6.63 -9.15
C SER A 22 9.03 -6.10 -10.58
N LEU A 23 8.25 -6.83 -11.40
CA LEU A 23 7.89 -6.39 -12.75
C LEU A 23 7.06 -5.10 -12.74
N ILE A 24 6.08 -4.98 -11.84
CA ILE A 24 5.31 -3.74 -11.66
C ILE A 24 6.24 -2.60 -11.22
N GLN A 25 7.13 -2.86 -10.26
CA GLN A 25 8.10 -1.88 -9.75
C GLN A 25 9.08 -1.37 -10.82
N SER A 26 9.28 -2.12 -11.91
CA SER A 26 10.05 -1.63 -13.06
C SER A 26 9.35 -0.51 -13.85
N LYS A 27 8.04 -0.32 -13.64
CA LYS A 27 7.20 0.66 -14.37
C LYS A 27 6.57 1.71 -13.47
N LEU A 28 6.24 1.37 -12.23
CA LEU A 28 5.60 2.24 -11.25
C LEU A 28 6.35 2.17 -9.92
N ASN A 29 6.21 3.21 -9.10
CA ASN A 29 6.83 3.29 -7.79
C ASN A 29 5.87 2.74 -6.74
N ASP A 30 6.36 1.91 -5.82
CA ASP A 30 5.59 1.43 -4.68
C ASP A 30 5.44 2.54 -3.64
N ALA A 31 4.21 2.97 -3.37
CA ALA A 31 3.92 4.10 -2.50
C ALA A 31 4.47 3.92 -1.08
N PHE A 32 4.54 2.69 -0.58
CA PHE A 32 5.17 2.38 0.70
C PHE A 32 6.67 2.74 0.70
N LYS A 33 7.38 2.46 -0.40
CA LYS A 33 8.83 2.68 -0.53
C LYS A 33 9.17 4.14 -0.80
N VAL A 34 8.32 4.87 -1.51
CA VAL A 34 8.60 6.25 -1.97
C VAL A 34 7.87 7.33 -1.17
N SER A 35 7.21 6.98 -0.06
CA SER A 35 6.58 7.97 0.79
C SER A 35 7.61 8.92 1.42
N GLU A 36 7.30 10.21 1.43
CA GLU A 36 8.15 11.23 2.07
C GLU A 36 8.20 11.10 3.59
N GLN A 37 7.24 10.40 4.19
CA GLN A 37 7.17 10.12 5.63
C GLN A 37 7.26 8.62 5.89
N PRO A 38 7.76 8.21 7.07
CA PRO A 38 7.65 6.82 7.51
C PRO A 38 6.20 6.34 7.47
N PRO A 39 5.97 5.04 7.18
CA PRO A 39 4.63 4.47 7.17
C PRO A 39 3.96 4.64 8.53
N TYR A 40 2.71 5.10 8.51
CA TYR A 40 1.89 5.17 9.72
C TYR A 40 1.28 3.79 10.02
N SER A 41 1.48 3.32 11.26
CA SER A 41 0.90 2.07 11.77
C SER A 41 1.39 0.82 11.02
N SER A 42 0.51 -0.16 10.77
CA SER A 42 0.86 -1.45 10.19
C SER A 42 1.32 -1.37 8.74
N VAL A 43 2.34 -2.17 8.41
CA VAL A 43 2.77 -2.45 7.03
C VAL A 43 2.09 -3.71 6.49
N ALA A 44 1.76 -4.65 7.37
CA ALA A 44 0.92 -5.79 7.03
C ALA A 44 -0.48 -5.31 6.65
N THR A 45 -1.02 -5.87 5.58
CA THR A 45 -2.35 -5.50 5.08
C THR A 45 -3.35 -6.63 5.21
N TYR A 46 -2.90 -7.88 5.29
CA TYR A 46 -3.78 -9.03 5.54
C TYR A 46 -3.60 -9.57 6.95
N HIS A 47 -4.70 -9.98 7.59
CA HIS A 47 -4.67 -10.62 8.91
C HIS A 47 -5.75 -11.70 9.08
N GLY A 48 -6.63 -11.95 8.10
CA GLY A 48 -7.56 -13.09 8.16
C GLY A 48 -8.51 -13.05 9.37
N PHE A 49 -8.93 -11.86 9.79
CA PHE A 49 -9.74 -11.59 11.00
C PHE A 49 -9.10 -11.95 12.35
N THR A 50 -7.79 -12.23 12.42
CA THR A 50 -7.13 -12.47 13.71
C THR A 50 -6.62 -11.17 14.34
N TYR A 51 -6.88 -10.99 15.64
CA TYR A 51 -6.59 -9.74 16.37
C TYR A 51 -5.27 -9.74 17.13
N ASP A 52 -4.94 -10.85 17.79
CA ASP A 52 -3.74 -10.97 18.64
C ASP A 52 -2.56 -11.64 17.94
N ASP A 53 -2.74 -12.07 16.69
CA ASP A 53 -1.65 -12.66 15.91
C ASP A 53 -0.65 -11.59 15.49
N SER A 54 0.59 -12.02 15.26
CA SER A 54 1.57 -11.17 14.60
C SER A 54 1.05 -10.67 13.24
N PRO A 55 1.34 -9.41 12.86
CA PRO A 55 0.96 -8.87 11.56
C PRO A 55 1.47 -9.76 10.44
N ARG A 56 0.62 -10.11 9.47
CA ARG A 56 0.96 -11.01 8.35
C ARG A 56 1.47 -10.22 7.13
N ASP A 57 1.22 -10.74 5.94
CA ASP A 57 1.81 -10.25 4.71
C ASP A 57 1.26 -8.87 4.28
N ARG A 58 2.09 -8.12 3.55
CA ARG A 58 1.65 -6.97 2.76
C ARG A 58 1.32 -7.47 1.35
N ILE A 59 0.04 -7.61 1.07
CA ILE A 59 -0.48 -8.06 -0.24
C ILE A 59 -1.34 -7.01 -0.95
N ASP A 60 -1.67 -5.92 -0.26
CA ASP A 60 -2.39 -4.78 -0.80
C ASP A 60 -1.39 -3.64 -1.09
N TYR A 61 -1.47 -3.10 -2.31
CA TYR A 61 -0.50 -2.15 -2.81
C TYR A 61 -1.17 -0.90 -3.36
N VAL A 62 -0.42 0.20 -3.30
CA VAL A 62 -0.64 1.39 -4.11
C VAL A 62 0.66 1.64 -4.86
N PHE A 63 0.59 1.61 -6.18
CA PHE A 63 1.67 1.98 -7.09
C PHE A 63 1.36 3.30 -7.78
N VAL A 64 2.37 4.13 -7.99
CA VAL A 64 2.22 5.46 -8.59
C VAL A 64 3.24 5.71 -9.71
N SER A 65 2.88 6.51 -10.72
CA SER A 65 3.86 6.97 -11.73
C SER A 65 4.76 8.08 -11.19
N ASP A 66 5.79 8.46 -11.95
CA ASP A 66 6.75 9.50 -11.55
C ASP A 66 6.13 10.90 -11.43
N ASP A 67 4.96 11.11 -12.06
CA ASP A 67 4.20 12.37 -12.01
C ASP A 67 3.39 12.54 -10.71
N VAL A 68 3.53 11.60 -9.75
CA VAL A 68 2.80 11.58 -8.48
C VAL A 68 3.79 11.47 -7.32
N LYS A 69 3.72 12.41 -6.38
CA LYS A 69 4.40 12.35 -5.08
C LYS A 69 3.53 11.68 -4.04
N VAL A 70 4.15 10.87 -3.17
CA VAL A 70 3.50 10.21 -2.04
C VAL A 70 3.89 10.94 -0.76
N LEU A 71 3.00 11.80 -0.27
CA LEU A 71 3.24 12.61 0.91
C LEU A 71 3.19 11.77 2.20
N ARG A 72 2.30 10.78 2.23
CA ARG A 72 2.10 9.90 3.38
C ARG A 72 1.54 8.55 2.94
N TYR A 73 1.95 7.49 3.63
CA TYR A 73 1.44 6.12 3.53
C TYR A 73 1.06 5.61 4.93
N GLY A 74 -0.01 4.82 5.06
CA GLY A 74 -0.30 4.11 6.29
C GLY A 74 -1.37 3.04 6.16
N GLY A 75 -1.26 1.98 6.95
CA GLY A 75 -2.30 0.97 7.14
C GLY A 75 -3.22 1.35 8.30
N LEU A 76 -4.54 1.36 8.08
CA LEU A 76 -5.50 1.71 9.12
C LEU A 76 -5.87 0.48 9.96
N THR A 77 -5.48 0.47 11.23
CA THR A 77 -5.68 -0.64 12.18
C THR A 77 -6.95 -0.49 13.04
N ASP A 78 -7.88 0.34 12.59
CA ASP A 78 -9.15 0.59 13.28
C ASP A 78 -9.93 -0.72 13.45
N SER A 79 -10.46 -0.91 14.65
CA SER A 79 -11.23 -2.09 15.04
C SER A 79 -12.29 -1.69 16.07
N ARG A 80 -13.31 -2.53 16.24
CA ARG A 80 -14.35 -2.37 17.25
C ARG A 80 -14.54 -3.67 17.99
N ASP A 81 -14.51 -3.64 19.32
CA ASP A 81 -14.69 -4.81 20.19
C ASP A 81 -13.77 -5.98 19.82
N ARG A 82 -12.49 -5.67 19.53
CA ARG A 82 -11.45 -6.63 19.06
C ARG A 82 -11.81 -7.34 17.74
N SER A 83 -12.64 -6.71 16.92
CA SER A 83 -13.01 -7.17 15.58
C SER A 83 -12.65 -6.11 14.54
N PHE A 84 -11.93 -6.52 13.50
CA PHE A 84 -11.60 -5.66 12.37
C PHE A 84 -12.78 -5.56 11.39
N PHE A 85 -12.81 -4.46 10.62
CA PHE A 85 -13.90 -4.21 9.66
C PHE A 85 -13.79 -5.02 8.35
N SER A 86 -12.62 -5.61 8.10
CA SER A 86 -12.30 -6.56 7.03
C SER A 86 -11.16 -7.45 7.52
N ASP A 87 -10.90 -8.57 6.85
CA ASP A 87 -9.68 -9.37 6.98
C ASP A 87 -8.44 -8.71 6.37
N HIS A 88 -8.65 -7.58 5.67
CA HIS A 88 -7.61 -6.67 5.20
C HIS A 88 -7.69 -5.31 5.92
N LEU A 89 -6.54 -4.72 6.20
CA LEU A 89 -6.40 -3.34 6.65
C LEU A 89 -6.39 -2.40 5.43
N PRO A 90 -7.20 -1.32 5.44
CA PRO A 90 -7.13 -0.31 4.39
C PRO A 90 -5.76 0.35 4.31
N VAL A 91 -5.22 0.45 3.10
CA VAL A 91 -4.03 1.26 2.80
C VAL A 91 -4.48 2.68 2.42
N LEU A 92 -4.11 3.66 3.23
CA LEU A 92 -4.37 5.08 3.00
C LEU A 92 -3.10 5.79 2.50
N VAL A 93 -3.22 6.47 1.37
CA VAL A 93 -2.14 7.29 0.80
C VAL A 93 -2.59 8.72 0.56
N THR A 94 -1.72 9.68 0.87
CA THR A 94 -1.91 11.08 0.52
C THR A 94 -0.98 11.44 -0.63
N LEU A 95 -1.55 11.92 -1.73
CA LEU A 95 -0.84 12.10 -3.00
C LEU A 95 -0.83 13.57 -3.44
N SER A 96 0.21 13.97 -4.17
CA SER A 96 0.28 15.26 -4.87
C SER A 96 0.69 15.04 -6.33
N LEU A 97 0.02 15.73 -7.26
CA LEU A 97 0.42 15.75 -8.68
C LEU A 97 1.59 16.73 -8.87
N VAL A 98 2.62 16.32 -9.61
CA VAL A 98 3.88 17.08 -9.71
C VAL A 98 3.89 18.07 -10.88
N ASN A 99 3.19 17.75 -11.98
CA ASN A 99 3.15 18.57 -13.19
C ASN A 99 1.69 18.83 -13.59
N ARG A 100 1.25 20.09 -13.53
CA ARG A 100 0.01 20.57 -14.16
C ARG A 100 0.36 21.60 -15.21
#